data_AF-A0A2S7XQE2-F1
#
_entry.id   AF-A0A2S7XQE2-F1
#
_cell.length_a   1.000
_cell.length_b   1.000
_cell.length_c   1.000
_cell.angle_alpha   90.00
_cell.angle_beta   90.00
_cell.angle_gamma   90.00
#
_symmetry.space_group_name_H-M   'P 1'
#
loop_
_entity.id
_entity.type
_entity.pdbx_description
1 polymer ?
#
loop_
_entity_poly.entity_id
_entity_poly.type
_entity_poly.pdbx_seq_one_letter_code
_entity_poly.pdbx_strand_id
1 'polypeptide(L)'
;MKFPHFPALALLAKRFGWRRAEWTITDLIDFEYYLESDEQILREQPAARKVLAQRDRALYLENFPDDKSTPAPLFQRGEEEAKPSVDKSTPPLLGKGEEKPPFEKGGLGGFKPHTPAHRRSSLRRWLTARRNTEDPRLAPLLPGGVFASAQQLGTLALAATGFLIGIGVASALLNYDGHRPIDVSSYVLLLVLVQFLFAGFAAWAWTLRSLRRDDDMQGKAWLLMQVIRPLLTRAAQWLQRQRLGHSSADIRDRALATQGLLKSQFTIYEPVAYFPLLIPAQMFGVAFNVGAIVTTIFLEWFTDLAFGWGSANFHPETIHDLAQMIAIPWSGLFGEGVGYPTLEQITGSQIHLEQWASAAATFHPDPEHLRSWRWFLVLAVVTYGLLPRLILLGLSVLMQRLALAR
;
A
#
# COMPACT_ATOMS: atom_id res chain seq x y z
N MET A 1 -6.22 21.36 -12.35
CA MET A 1 -4.78 21.14 -12.64
C MET A 1 -4.61 19.79 -13.32
N LYS A 2 -4.16 19.77 -14.59
CA LYS A 2 -3.87 18.54 -15.34
C LYS A 2 -2.42 18.14 -15.07
N PHE A 3 -2.21 16.97 -14.47
CA PHE A 3 -0.87 16.40 -14.29
C PHE A 3 -0.23 16.07 -15.65
N PRO A 4 1.09 16.26 -15.82
CA PRO A 4 1.76 15.99 -17.08
C PRO A 4 1.73 14.49 -17.41
N HIS A 5 1.36 14.18 -18.65
CA HIS A 5 1.45 12.85 -19.23
C HIS A 5 2.92 12.43 -19.31
N PHE A 6 3.31 11.37 -18.59
CA PHE A 6 4.60 10.70 -18.76
C PHE A 6 4.49 9.61 -19.85
N PRO A 7 4.96 9.85 -21.09
CA PRO A 7 4.81 8.92 -22.21
C PRO A 7 5.62 7.61 -22.04
N ALA A 8 6.68 7.62 -21.23
CA ALA A 8 7.52 6.45 -20.99
C ALA A 8 6.79 5.31 -20.25
N LEU A 9 5.90 5.65 -19.32
CA LEU A 9 5.06 4.69 -18.59
C LEU A 9 3.98 4.08 -19.50
N ALA A 10 3.42 4.86 -20.44
CA ALA A 10 2.44 4.38 -21.41
C ALA A 10 3.04 3.40 -22.42
N LEU A 11 4.31 3.60 -22.81
CA LEU A 11 5.06 2.72 -23.70
C LEU A 11 5.45 1.39 -23.03
N LEU A 12 5.83 1.42 -21.74
CA LEU A 12 6.06 0.20 -20.94
C LEU A 12 4.75 -0.58 -20.73
N ALA A 13 3.65 0.08 -20.38
CA ALA A 13 2.33 -0.54 -20.23
C ALA A 13 1.83 -1.22 -21.52
N LYS A 14 2.12 -0.61 -22.69
CA LYS A 14 1.73 -1.14 -24.01
C LYS A 14 2.59 -2.34 -24.43
N ARG A 15 3.88 -2.37 -24.06
CA ARG A 15 4.82 -3.47 -24.37
C ARG A 15 4.58 -4.73 -23.52
N PHE A 16 3.98 -4.58 -22.33
CA PHE A 16 3.61 -5.69 -21.43
C PHE A 16 2.12 -6.10 -21.51
N GLY A 17 1.35 -5.57 -22.47
CA GLY A 17 -0.05 -5.98 -22.66
C GLY A 17 -0.99 -5.53 -21.53
N TRP A 18 -0.68 -4.46 -20.80
CA TRP A 18 -1.57 -3.90 -19.79
C TRP A 18 -2.72 -3.12 -20.45
N ARG A 19 -3.82 -3.82 -20.78
CA ARG A 19 -5.15 -3.20 -20.93
C ARG A 19 -6.21 -3.93 -20.09
N ARG A 20 -6.71 -3.21 -19.09
CA ARG A 20 -8.10 -3.24 -18.55
C ARG A 20 -8.65 -4.50 -17.87
N ALA A 21 -7.88 -5.19 -17.02
CA ALA A 21 -8.49 -6.13 -16.08
C ALA A 21 -7.75 -6.28 -14.74
N GLU A 22 -7.31 -5.18 -14.11
CA GLU A 22 -6.72 -5.25 -12.76
C GLU A 22 -7.81 -5.43 -11.69
N TRP A 23 -7.90 -6.61 -11.09
CA TRP A 23 -8.71 -6.86 -9.90
C TRP A 23 -8.24 -5.97 -8.74
N THR A 24 -9.18 -5.49 -7.95
CA THR A 24 -8.91 -4.74 -6.72
C THR A 24 -9.30 -5.54 -5.48
N ILE A 25 -8.83 -5.12 -4.29
CA ILE A 25 -9.31 -5.72 -3.03
C ILE A 25 -10.83 -5.55 -2.88
N THR A 26 -11.35 -4.40 -3.32
CA THR A 26 -12.79 -4.11 -3.37
C THR A 26 -13.55 -5.14 -4.22
N ASP A 27 -12.99 -5.52 -5.36
CA ASP A 27 -13.58 -6.54 -6.24
C ASP A 27 -13.58 -7.91 -5.59
N LEU A 28 -12.52 -8.26 -4.86
CA LEU A 28 -12.44 -9.53 -4.14
C LEU A 28 -13.48 -9.59 -3.02
N ILE A 29 -13.63 -8.52 -2.25
CA ILE A 29 -14.61 -8.44 -1.15
C ILE A 29 -16.04 -8.58 -1.69
N ASP A 30 -16.38 -7.87 -2.77
CA ASP A 30 -17.71 -7.97 -3.37
C ASP A 30 -17.95 -9.33 -4.03
N PHE A 31 -16.92 -9.93 -4.62
CA PHE A 31 -17.01 -11.27 -5.21
C PHE A 31 -17.36 -12.32 -4.15
N GLU A 32 -16.64 -12.34 -3.04
CA GLU A 32 -16.91 -13.24 -1.90
C GLU A 32 -18.31 -13.00 -1.32
N TYR A 33 -18.72 -11.74 -1.20
CA TYR A 33 -20.06 -11.40 -0.73
C TYR A 33 -21.16 -12.03 -1.60
N TYR A 34 -21.05 -11.94 -2.92
CA TYR A 34 -22.03 -12.57 -3.80
C TYR A 34 -21.96 -14.10 -3.77
N LEU A 35 -20.76 -14.68 -3.64
CA LEU A 35 -20.58 -16.13 -3.55
C LEU A 35 -21.23 -16.68 -2.28
N GLU A 36 -20.98 -16.06 -1.13
CA GLU A 36 -21.58 -16.46 0.15
C GLU A 36 -23.10 -16.25 0.15
N SER A 37 -23.59 -15.16 -0.46
CA SER A 37 -25.02 -14.94 -0.64
C SER A 37 -25.68 -16.05 -1.48
N ASP A 38 -25.04 -16.49 -2.57
CA ASP A 38 -25.58 -17.56 -3.40
C ASP A 38 -25.49 -18.93 -2.70
N GLU A 39 -24.42 -19.19 -1.95
CA GLU A 39 -24.29 -20.39 -1.12
C GLU A 39 -25.37 -20.45 -0.03
N GLN A 40 -25.66 -19.34 0.63
CA GLN A 40 -26.69 -19.28 1.66
C GLN A 40 -28.07 -19.62 1.07
N ILE A 41 -28.41 -19.05 -0.10
CA ILE A 41 -29.64 -19.39 -0.82
C ILE A 41 -29.70 -20.88 -1.14
N LEU A 42 -28.59 -21.50 -1.55
CA LEU A 42 -28.54 -22.93 -1.83
C LEU A 42 -28.70 -23.80 -0.58
N ARG A 43 -28.21 -23.36 0.58
CA ARG A 43 -28.39 -24.04 1.87
C ARG A 43 -29.84 -23.97 2.34
N GLU A 44 -30.48 -22.82 2.20
CA GLU A 44 -31.87 -22.61 2.59
C GLU A 44 -32.87 -23.22 1.59
N GLN A 45 -32.56 -23.15 0.29
CA GLN A 45 -33.42 -23.58 -0.80
C GLN A 45 -32.62 -24.33 -1.88
N PRO A 46 -32.37 -25.63 -1.72
CA PRO A 46 -31.61 -26.41 -2.70
C PRO A 46 -32.20 -26.39 -4.12
N ALA A 47 -33.53 -26.19 -4.24
CA ALA A 47 -34.23 -26.06 -5.51
C ALA A 47 -33.82 -24.81 -6.33
N ALA A 48 -33.30 -23.77 -5.67
CA ALA A 48 -32.83 -22.54 -6.31
C ALA A 48 -31.60 -22.76 -7.21
N ARG A 49 -30.91 -23.91 -7.11
CA ARG A 49 -29.73 -24.25 -7.93
C ARG A 49 -29.97 -24.09 -9.42
N LYS A 50 -31.13 -24.50 -9.94
CA LYS A 50 -31.45 -24.35 -11.37
C LYS A 50 -31.57 -22.88 -11.78
N VAL A 51 -32.18 -22.06 -10.92
CA VAL A 51 -32.38 -20.63 -11.15
C VAL A 51 -31.05 -19.88 -11.12
N LEU A 52 -30.19 -20.15 -10.13
CA LEU A 52 -28.85 -19.56 -10.04
C LEU A 52 -27.97 -19.95 -11.24
N ALA A 53 -27.98 -21.22 -11.64
CA ALA A 53 -27.26 -21.67 -12.83
C ALA A 53 -27.78 -21.02 -14.12
N GLN A 54 -29.10 -20.82 -14.24
CA GLN A 54 -29.69 -20.11 -15.37
C GLN A 54 -29.31 -18.63 -15.38
N ARG A 55 -29.31 -17.96 -14.22
CA ARG A 55 -28.84 -16.57 -14.07
C ARG A 55 -27.38 -16.45 -14.53
N ASP A 56 -26.50 -17.29 -14.00
CA ASP A 56 -25.07 -17.21 -14.31
C ASP A 56 -24.80 -17.55 -15.78
N ARG A 57 -25.56 -18.49 -16.35
CA ARG A 57 -25.54 -18.79 -17.79
C ARG A 57 -26.03 -17.62 -18.62
N ALA A 58 -27.13 -16.96 -18.24
CA ALA A 58 -27.64 -15.78 -18.95
C ALA A 58 -26.62 -14.64 -18.89
N LEU A 59 -26.08 -14.34 -17.71
CA LEU A 59 -25.01 -13.36 -17.51
C LEU A 59 -23.77 -13.69 -18.34
N TYR A 60 -23.41 -14.97 -18.45
CA TYR A 60 -22.32 -15.40 -19.32
C TYR A 60 -22.66 -15.14 -20.80
N LEU A 61 -23.78 -15.65 -21.29
CA LEU A 61 -24.16 -15.56 -22.71
C LEU A 61 -24.41 -14.11 -23.18
N GLU A 62 -25.06 -13.29 -22.35
CA GLU A 62 -25.31 -11.86 -22.64
C GLU A 62 -24.01 -11.06 -22.74
N ASN A 63 -23.01 -11.41 -21.92
CA ASN A 63 -21.74 -10.71 -21.90
C ASN A 63 -20.66 -11.36 -22.79
N PHE A 64 -20.92 -12.55 -23.36
CA PHE A 64 -20.01 -13.36 -24.21
C PHE A 64 -20.70 -14.01 -25.44
N PRO A 65 -21.27 -13.22 -26.37
CA PRO A 65 -22.02 -13.76 -27.51
C PRO A 65 -21.17 -14.54 -28.54
N ASP A 66 -19.85 -14.34 -28.55
CA ASP A 66 -18.90 -15.01 -29.48
C ASP A 66 -18.33 -16.33 -28.94
N ASP A 67 -18.56 -16.66 -27.67
CA ASP A 67 -18.18 -17.95 -27.07
C ASP A 67 -19.38 -18.90 -27.08
N LYS A 68 -19.86 -19.21 -28.29
CA LYS A 68 -20.88 -20.24 -28.53
C LYS A 68 -20.26 -21.63 -28.66
N SER A 69 -19.19 -21.90 -27.91
CA SER A 69 -18.75 -23.29 -27.75
C SER A 69 -19.77 -23.99 -26.85
N THR A 70 -20.54 -24.91 -27.43
CA THR A 70 -21.47 -25.76 -26.68
C THR A 70 -20.69 -26.44 -25.54
N PRO A 71 -21.04 -26.25 -24.26
CA PRO A 71 -20.37 -26.98 -23.19
C PRO A 71 -20.67 -28.46 -23.36
N ALA A 72 -19.66 -29.32 -23.20
CA ALA A 72 -19.90 -30.74 -23.03
C ALA A 72 -20.91 -30.94 -21.87
N PRO A 73 -21.95 -31.77 -22.04
CA PRO A 73 -23.01 -31.88 -21.06
C PRO A 73 -22.47 -32.31 -19.70
N LEU A 74 -22.75 -31.50 -18.68
CA LEU A 74 -22.54 -31.85 -17.28
C LEU A 74 -23.48 -33.01 -16.92
N PHE A 75 -22.88 -34.16 -16.58
CA PHE A 75 -23.55 -35.35 -16.04
C PHE A 75 -24.62 -35.99 -16.93
N GLN A 76 -24.19 -36.93 -17.79
CA GLN A 76 -25.02 -38.10 -18.10
C GLN A 76 -24.39 -39.31 -17.42
N ARG A 77 -25.09 -39.82 -16.40
CA ARG A 77 -24.83 -41.11 -15.76
C ARG A 77 -25.71 -42.14 -16.47
N GLY A 78 -25.09 -43.17 -17.03
CA GLY A 78 -25.70 -44.44 -17.47
C GLY A 78 -26.25 -44.44 -18.90
N GLU A 79 -25.61 -45.19 -19.80
CA GLU A 79 -26.06 -46.52 -20.26
C GLU A 79 -25.15 -47.04 -21.39
N GLU A 80 -25.21 -48.35 -21.59
CA GLU A 80 -24.29 -49.25 -22.27
C GLU A 80 -24.15 -49.12 -23.79
N GLU A 81 -23.04 -49.71 -24.26
CA GLU A 81 -22.90 -50.57 -25.45
C GLU A 81 -22.25 -50.09 -26.77
N ALA A 82 -21.47 -51.07 -27.28
CA ALA A 82 -20.95 -51.31 -28.62
C ALA A 82 -19.67 -50.58 -29.10
N LYS A 83 -18.53 -51.29 -28.96
CA LYS A 83 -17.35 -51.18 -29.84
C LYS A 83 -17.73 -51.52 -31.29
N PRO A 84 -16.98 -50.99 -32.28
CA PRO A 84 -16.16 -51.93 -33.04
C PRO A 84 -14.72 -51.49 -33.26
N SER A 85 -13.92 -52.51 -33.59
CA SER A 85 -12.49 -52.56 -33.86
C SER A 85 -12.01 -51.62 -34.98
N VAL A 86 -10.84 -51.01 -34.79
CA VAL A 86 -10.01 -50.53 -35.91
C VAL A 86 -8.58 -51.02 -35.72
N ASP A 87 -8.16 -51.73 -36.76
CA ASP A 87 -6.89 -52.37 -37.02
C ASP A 87 -5.75 -51.33 -37.18
N LYS A 88 -4.57 -51.69 -36.68
CA LYS A 88 -3.33 -50.89 -36.77
C LYS A 88 -2.49 -51.45 -37.90
N SER A 89 -2.58 -50.88 -39.09
CA SER A 89 -1.47 -51.00 -40.04
C SER A 89 -1.52 -49.94 -41.16
N THR A 90 -0.35 -49.35 -41.41
CA THR A 90 0.07 -48.55 -42.57
C THR A 90 -0.09 -47.01 -42.49
N PRO A 91 1.02 -46.24 -42.45
CA PRO A 91 1.03 -44.82 -42.77
C PRO A 91 1.29 -44.61 -44.27
N PRO A 92 0.70 -43.57 -44.91
CA PRO A 92 1.55 -42.80 -45.81
C PRO A 92 1.28 -41.29 -45.86
N LEU A 93 2.42 -40.57 -45.89
CA LEU A 93 2.79 -39.52 -46.85
C LEU A 93 2.22 -38.09 -46.74
N LEU A 94 3.18 -37.16 -46.73
CA LEU A 94 3.07 -35.74 -47.00
C LEU A 94 2.15 -35.44 -48.20
N GLY A 95 1.05 -34.75 -47.92
CA GLY A 95 0.23 -34.04 -48.90
C GLY A 95 0.24 -32.54 -48.56
N LYS A 96 0.62 -31.73 -49.56
CA LYS A 96 0.61 -30.27 -49.54
C LYS A 96 -0.81 -29.72 -49.31
N GLY A 97 -0.88 -28.64 -48.53
CA GLY A 97 -1.78 -27.52 -48.78
C GLY A 97 -3.27 -27.75 -48.58
N GLU A 98 -3.72 -27.68 -47.33
CA GLU A 98 -5.03 -27.11 -47.01
C GLU A 98 -4.84 -26.10 -45.87
N GLU A 99 -4.95 -24.82 -46.20
CA GLU A 99 -5.09 -23.76 -45.21
C GLU A 99 -6.35 -24.04 -44.37
N LYS A 100 -6.16 -24.39 -43.09
CA LYS A 100 -7.27 -24.38 -42.13
C LYS A 100 -7.87 -22.97 -42.10
N PRO A 101 -9.20 -22.83 -42.23
CA PRO A 101 -9.84 -21.52 -42.30
C PRO A 101 -9.55 -20.70 -41.03
N PRO A 102 -9.34 -19.38 -41.15
CA PRO A 102 -8.93 -18.52 -40.04
C PRO A 102 -10.13 -18.05 -39.21
N PHE A 103 -10.89 -18.96 -38.62
CA PHE A 103 -11.91 -18.66 -37.60
C PHE A 103 -11.87 -19.82 -36.61
N GLU A 104 -11.50 -19.65 -35.34
CA GLU A 104 -12.27 -18.92 -34.33
C GLU A 104 -11.38 -18.03 -33.45
N LYS A 105 -11.51 -16.71 -33.59
CA LYS A 105 -11.16 -15.76 -32.52
C LYS A 105 -12.33 -15.71 -31.52
N GLY A 106 -12.76 -16.86 -31.01
CA GLY A 106 -13.77 -16.99 -29.97
C GLY A 106 -13.07 -16.95 -28.62
N GLY A 107 -12.80 -15.75 -28.12
CA GLY A 107 -12.09 -15.58 -26.88
C GLY A 107 -12.26 -14.17 -26.36
N LEU A 108 -12.71 -14.07 -25.11
CA LEU A 108 -12.81 -12.85 -24.28
C LEU A 108 -11.75 -11.79 -24.64
N GLY A 109 -12.06 -10.84 -25.53
CA GLY A 109 -11.10 -9.80 -25.95
C GLY A 109 -9.75 -10.32 -26.49
N GLY A 110 -9.70 -11.53 -27.05
CA GLY A 110 -8.50 -12.18 -27.57
C GLY A 110 -7.84 -13.21 -26.63
N PHE A 111 -8.40 -13.50 -25.45
CA PHE A 111 -7.89 -14.56 -24.56
C PHE A 111 -8.40 -15.94 -24.99
N LYS A 112 -7.50 -16.94 -25.06
CA LYS A 112 -7.89 -18.34 -25.34
C LYS A 112 -8.87 -18.85 -24.26
N PRO A 113 -9.95 -19.57 -24.63
CA PRO A 113 -10.87 -20.20 -23.69
C PRO A 113 -10.15 -21.05 -22.63
N HIS A 114 -10.74 -21.15 -21.44
CA HIS A 114 -10.25 -21.92 -20.29
C HIS A 114 -8.85 -21.56 -19.76
N THR A 115 -8.23 -20.49 -20.26
CA THR A 115 -7.00 -19.96 -19.65
C THR A 115 -7.29 -19.24 -18.31
N PRO A 116 -6.30 -19.11 -17.41
CA PRO A 116 -6.45 -18.29 -16.21
C PRO A 116 -6.89 -16.85 -16.53
N ALA A 117 -6.38 -16.26 -17.61
CA ALA A 117 -6.76 -14.93 -18.07
C ALA A 117 -8.24 -14.88 -18.53
N HIS A 118 -8.70 -15.91 -19.23
CA HIS A 118 -10.11 -16.06 -19.60
C HIS A 118 -11.00 -16.15 -18.35
N ARG A 119 -10.72 -17.07 -17.43
CA ARG A 119 -11.50 -17.23 -16.18
C ARG A 119 -11.56 -15.93 -15.38
N ARG A 120 -10.42 -15.27 -15.20
CA ARG A 120 -10.32 -14.01 -14.45
C ARG A 120 -11.14 -12.87 -15.09
N SER A 121 -11.18 -12.81 -16.41
CA SER A 121 -11.98 -11.81 -17.13
C SER A 121 -13.47 -12.17 -17.18
N SER A 122 -13.84 -13.46 -17.25
CA SER A 122 -15.22 -13.94 -17.08
C SER A 122 -15.76 -13.57 -15.71
N LEU A 123 -15.02 -13.90 -14.64
CA LEU A 123 -15.42 -13.63 -13.25
C LEU A 123 -15.59 -12.13 -12.98
N ARG A 124 -14.69 -11.29 -13.51
CA ARG A 124 -14.80 -9.84 -13.34
C ARG A 124 -16.06 -9.29 -14.01
N ARG A 125 -16.39 -9.76 -15.21
CA ARG A 125 -17.59 -9.33 -15.92
C ARG A 125 -18.85 -9.83 -15.24
N TRP A 126 -18.85 -11.06 -14.74
CA TRP A 126 -19.90 -11.57 -13.88
C TRP A 126 -20.10 -10.67 -12.66
N LEU A 127 -19.03 -10.32 -11.94
CA LEU A 127 -19.08 -9.41 -10.80
C LEU A 127 -19.63 -8.02 -11.18
N THR A 128 -19.18 -7.49 -12.32
CA THR A 128 -19.66 -6.20 -12.84
C THR A 128 -21.15 -6.26 -13.15
N ALA A 129 -21.63 -7.34 -13.77
CA ALA A 129 -23.03 -7.52 -14.06
C ALA A 129 -23.87 -7.66 -12.78
N ARG A 130 -23.38 -8.41 -11.78
CA ARG A 130 -24.03 -8.52 -10.46
C ARG A 130 -24.17 -7.15 -9.78
N ARG A 131 -23.11 -6.34 -9.78
CA ARG A 131 -23.16 -4.96 -9.26
C ARG A 131 -24.17 -4.09 -10.01
N ASN A 132 -24.30 -4.25 -11.33
CA ASN A 132 -25.24 -3.47 -12.14
C ASN A 132 -26.70 -3.88 -11.95
N THR A 133 -26.97 -5.11 -11.50
CA THR A 133 -28.31 -5.59 -11.17
C THR A 133 -28.78 -5.18 -9.76
N GLU A 134 -27.86 -4.70 -8.93
CA GLU A 134 -28.18 -4.28 -7.56
C GLU A 134 -28.93 -2.94 -7.55
N ASP A 135 -29.80 -2.72 -6.56
CA ASP A 135 -30.49 -1.43 -6.39
C ASP A 135 -29.45 -0.30 -6.31
N PRO A 136 -29.56 0.77 -7.12
CA PRO A 136 -28.67 1.93 -7.06
C PRO A 136 -28.50 2.55 -5.66
N ARG A 137 -29.47 2.39 -4.76
CA ARG A 137 -29.39 2.83 -3.36
C ARG A 137 -28.52 1.92 -2.49
N LEU A 138 -28.40 0.64 -2.86
CA LEU A 138 -27.63 -0.37 -2.15
C LEU A 138 -26.22 -0.56 -2.72
N ALA A 139 -26.00 -0.22 -4.00
CA ALA A 139 -24.69 -0.32 -4.64
C ALA A 139 -23.55 0.39 -3.87
N PRO A 140 -23.73 1.59 -3.27
CA PRO A 140 -22.69 2.22 -2.44
C PRO A 140 -22.45 1.54 -1.08
N LEU A 141 -23.42 0.74 -0.62
CA LEU A 141 -23.38 0.01 0.64
C LEU A 141 -22.78 -1.40 0.48
N LEU A 142 -22.38 -1.77 -0.74
CA LEU A 142 -21.68 -3.02 -0.97
C LEU A 142 -20.41 -3.09 -0.09
N PRO A 143 -20.10 -4.26 0.48
CA PRO A 143 -19.04 -4.38 1.47
C PRO A 143 -17.67 -3.92 0.95
N GLY A 144 -17.36 -4.12 -0.32
CA GLY A 144 -16.17 -3.60 -0.95
C GLY A 144 -16.15 -2.07 -0.97
N GLY A 145 -17.25 -1.42 -1.37
CA GLY A 145 -17.39 0.04 -1.37
C GLY A 145 -17.25 0.65 0.03
N VAL A 146 -17.86 0.03 1.03
CA VAL A 146 -17.74 0.41 2.45
C VAL A 146 -16.30 0.26 2.92
N PHE A 147 -15.66 -0.87 2.61
CA PHE A 147 -14.26 -1.11 2.95
C PHE A 147 -13.32 -0.08 2.31
N ALA A 148 -13.46 0.18 1.01
CA ALA A 148 -12.64 1.16 0.29
C ALA A 148 -12.78 2.57 0.90
N SER A 149 -14.01 2.97 1.23
CA SER A 149 -14.28 4.25 1.87
C SER A 149 -13.67 4.33 3.27
N ALA A 150 -13.82 3.28 4.08
CA ALA A 150 -13.24 3.20 5.42
C ALA A 150 -11.71 3.21 5.37
N GLN A 151 -11.12 2.48 4.44
CA GLN A 151 -9.69 2.40 4.22
C GLN A 151 -9.11 3.75 3.78
N GLN A 152 -9.78 4.44 2.86
CA GLN A 152 -9.38 5.77 2.40
C GLN A 152 -9.45 6.79 3.54
N LEU A 153 -10.56 6.81 4.30
CA LEU A 153 -10.72 7.71 5.44
C LEU A 153 -9.70 7.42 6.54
N GLY A 154 -9.46 6.15 6.85
CA GLY A 154 -8.45 5.73 7.82
C GLY A 154 -7.04 6.11 7.38
N THR A 155 -6.72 5.95 6.10
CA THR A 155 -5.43 6.39 5.53
C THR A 155 -5.27 7.90 5.61
N LEU A 156 -6.31 8.67 5.28
CA LEU A 156 -6.30 10.13 5.37
C LEU A 156 -6.13 10.59 6.83
N ALA A 157 -6.86 9.99 7.77
CA ALA A 157 -6.76 10.31 9.19
C ALA A 157 -5.37 9.98 9.76
N LEU A 158 -4.78 8.85 9.36
CA LEU A 158 -3.41 8.50 9.72
C LEU A 158 -2.40 9.46 9.08
N ALA A 159 -2.56 9.83 7.81
CA ALA A 159 -1.68 10.81 7.17
C ALA A 159 -1.78 12.19 7.86
N ALA A 160 -2.98 12.67 8.15
CA ALA A 160 -3.19 13.93 8.86
C ALA A 160 -2.56 13.89 10.27
N THR A 161 -2.80 12.82 11.03
CA THR A 161 -2.18 12.62 12.35
C THR A 161 -0.66 12.58 12.24
N GLY A 162 -0.11 11.82 11.29
CA GLY A 162 1.33 11.75 11.05
C GLY A 162 1.93 13.12 10.75
N PHE A 163 1.30 13.89 9.85
CA PHE A 163 1.69 15.25 9.50
C PHE A 163 1.70 16.18 10.72
N LEU A 164 0.62 16.19 11.52
CA LEU A 164 0.52 17.01 12.73
C LEU A 164 1.55 16.62 13.79
N ILE A 165 1.81 15.32 13.99
CA ILE A 165 2.87 14.86 14.90
C ILE A 165 4.24 15.26 14.36
N GLY A 166 4.46 15.17 13.04
CA GLY A 166 5.69 15.63 12.39
C GLY A 166 5.96 17.11 12.64
N ILE A 167 4.93 17.95 12.49
CA ILE A 167 4.98 19.36 12.86
C ILE A 167 5.32 19.51 14.35
N GLY A 168 4.55 18.86 15.23
CA GLY A 168 4.74 19.00 16.68
C GLY A 168 6.14 18.60 17.15
N VAL A 169 6.67 17.47 16.67
CA VAL A 169 8.02 17.01 17.01
C VAL A 169 9.09 17.96 16.46
N ALA A 170 8.98 18.38 15.20
CA ALA A 170 9.94 19.33 14.62
C ALA A 170 9.89 20.69 15.33
N SER A 171 8.70 21.23 15.61
CA SER A 171 8.54 22.47 16.38
C SER A 171 9.11 22.36 17.78
N ALA A 172 8.90 21.22 18.47
CA ALA A 172 9.43 21.01 19.81
C ALA A 172 10.97 20.94 19.82
N LEU A 173 11.57 20.27 18.83
CA LEU A 173 13.02 20.14 18.71
C LEU A 173 13.70 21.43 18.24
N LEU A 174 13.00 22.22 17.43
CA LEU A 174 13.48 23.51 16.90
C LEU A 174 13.01 24.70 17.76
N ASN A 175 12.54 24.45 18.98
CA ASN A 175 12.10 25.53 19.86
C ASN A 175 13.31 26.30 20.38
N TYR A 176 13.60 27.43 19.76
CA TYR A 176 14.70 28.32 20.08
C TYR A 176 14.22 29.49 20.93
N ASP A 177 14.82 29.67 22.11
CA ASP A 177 14.48 30.73 23.07
C ASP A 177 15.44 31.93 23.00
N GLY A 178 16.39 31.94 22.07
CA GLY A 178 17.43 32.96 21.98
C GLY A 178 18.59 32.76 22.96
N HIS A 179 18.42 31.88 23.95
CA HIS A 179 19.39 31.68 25.02
C HIS A 179 20.20 30.42 24.86
N ARG A 180 19.76 29.41 24.12
CA ARG A 180 20.55 28.20 23.84
C ARG A 180 20.35 27.73 22.40
N PRO A 181 21.44 27.43 21.65
CA PRO A 181 21.32 26.86 20.32
C PRO A 181 20.63 25.50 20.36
N ILE A 182 19.96 25.15 19.27
CA ILE A 182 19.27 23.87 19.08
C ILE A 182 20.30 22.75 18.95
N ASP A 183 20.10 21.67 19.72
CA ASP A 183 20.96 20.49 19.65
C ASP A 183 20.67 19.66 18.39
N VAL A 184 21.64 19.68 17.47
CA VAL A 184 21.66 18.89 16.23
C VAL A 184 21.57 17.39 16.53
N SER A 185 22.17 16.93 17.62
CA SER A 185 22.26 15.50 17.96
C SER A 185 20.88 14.92 18.26
N SER A 186 20.10 15.63 19.08
CA SER A 186 18.71 15.27 19.40
C SER A 186 17.81 15.29 18.16
N TYR A 187 18.00 16.26 17.27
CA TYR A 187 17.27 16.34 16.00
C TYR A 187 17.58 15.12 15.11
N VAL A 188 18.87 14.81 14.88
CA VAL A 188 19.30 13.66 14.08
C VAL A 188 18.83 12.35 14.69
N LEU A 189 18.95 12.18 16.02
CA LEU A 189 18.51 10.98 16.71
C LEU A 189 17.02 10.70 16.49
N LEU A 190 16.15 11.69 16.73
CA LEU A 190 14.70 11.48 16.73
C LEU A 190 14.08 11.54 15.33
N LEU A 191 14.49 12.49 14.49
CA LEU A 191 13.88 12.69 13.18
C LEU A 191 14.57 11.89 12.06
N VAL A 192 15.80 11.42 12.28
CA VAL A 192 16.54 10.67 11.26
C VAL A 192 16.72 9.22 11.72
N LEU A 193 17.44 8.97 12.81
CA LEU A 193 17.81 7.61 13.22
C LEU A 193 16.59 6.77 13.62
N VAL A 194 15.74 7.27 14.52
CA VAL A 194 14.52 6.54 14.95
C VAL A 194 13.59 6.27 13.76
N GLN A 195 13.43 7.24 12.86
CA GLN A 195 12.60 7.07 11.66
C GLN A 195 13.17 6.03 10.70
N PHE A 196 14.48 6.06 10.48
CA PHE A 196 15.20 5.07 9.67
C PHE A 196 15.07 3.67 10.26
N LEU A 197 15.21 3.52 11.58
CA LEU A 197 15.04 2.24 12.28
C LEU A 197 13.61 1.70 12.15
N PHE A 198 12.57 2.56 12.25
CA PHE A 198 11.20 2.12 12.02
C PHE A 198 10.93 1.71 10.58
N ALA A 199 11.50 2.43 9.60
CA ALA A 199 11.42 2.05 8.19
C ALA A 199 12.14 0.71 7.95
N GLY A 200 13.34 0.53 8.50
CA GLY A 200 14.12 -0.70 8.45
C GLY A 200 13.40 -1.88 9.10
N PHE A 201 12.79 -1.68 10.26
CA PHE A 201 11.96 -2.69 10.93
C PHE A 201 10.76 -3.09 10.07
N ALA A 202 10.06 -2.13 9.45
CA ALA A 202 8.96 -2.43 8.54
C ALA A 202 9.42 -3.22 7.31
N ALA A 203 10.56 -2.86 6.72
CA ALA A 203 11.18 -3.57 5.60
C ALA A 203 11.57 -5.01 5.99
N TRP A 204 12.20 -5.16 7.15
CA TRP A 204 12.60 -6.45 7.72
C TRP A 204 11.39 -7.35 8.00
N ALA A 205 10.37 -6.83 8.68
CA ALA A 205 9.14 -7.56 8.97
C ALA A 205 8.44 -8.02 7.69
N TRP A 206 8.42 -7.16 6.67
CA TRP A 206 7.89 -7.50 5.35
C TRP A 206 8.71 -8.59 4.65
N THR A 207 10.04 -8.51 4.71
CA THR A 207 10.96 -9.47 4.08
C THR A 207 10.87 -10.85 4.74
N LEU A 208 10.89 -10.90 6.07
CA LEU A 208 10.69 -12.14 6.84
C LEU A 208 9.36 -12.81 6.49
N ARG A 209 8.29 -12.01 6.33
CA ARG A 209 6.98 -12.54 5.92
C ARG A 209 7.00 -13.04 4.48
N SER A 210 7.71 -12.37 3.58
CA SER A 210 7.83 -12.79 2.18
C SER A 210 8.66 -14.06 1.99
N LEU A 211 9.58 -14.37 2.90
CA LEU A 211 10.46 -15.54 2.84
C LEU A 211 9.86 -16.78 3.54
N ARG A 212 8.94 -16.59 4.49
CA ARG A 212 8.23 -17.69 5.16
C ARG A 212 7.10 -18.17 4.26
N ARG A 213 7.36 -19.25 3.51
CA ARG A 213 6.35 -20.04 2.81
C ARG A 213 5.56 -20.87 3.83
N ASP A 214 4.32 -20.44 4.07
CA ASP A 214 3.09 -21.17 4.40
C ASP A 214 2.94 -22.10 5.64
N ASP A 215 3.96 -22.63 6.33
CA ASP A 215 3.64 -23.73 7.31
C ASP A 215 3.59 -23.41 8.83
N ASP A 216 4.04 -22.25 9.32
CA ASP A 216 4.28 -22.10 10.79
C ASP A 216 3.73 -20.79 11.44
N MET A 217 2.69 -20.17 10.86
CA MET A 217 2.26 -18.80 11.23
C MET A 217 0.93 -18.63 11.99
N GLN A 218 0.33 -19.67 12.56
CA GLN A 218 -0.85 -19.48 13.45
C GLN A 218 -0.49 -18.74 14.77
N GLY A 219 0.79 -18.76 15.21
CA GLY A 219 1.17 -18.25 16.54
C GLY A 219 1.57 -16.78 16.65
N LYS A 220 2.08 -16.12 15.59
CA LYS A 220 2.72 -14.77 15.72
C LYS A 220 1.91 -13.60 15.17
N ALA A 221 1.01 -13.83 14.20
CA ALA A 221 0.07 -12.80 13.75
C ALA A 221 -0.96 -12.43 14.84
N TRP A 222 -1.19 -13.34 15.80
CA TRP A 222 -2.14 -13.18 16.91
C TRP A 222 -1.83 -12.00 17.85
N LEU A 223 -0.55 -11.72 18.13
CA LEU A 223 -0.14 -10.65 19.06
C LEU A 223 -0.34 -9.24 18.49
N LEU A 224 -0.01 -9.02 17.22
CA LEU A 224 -0.25 -7.74 16.55
C LEU A 224 -1.76 -7.50 16.37
N MET A 225 -2.52 -8.56 16.07
CA MET A 225 -3.97 -8.51 15.92
C MET A 225 -4.69 -8.22 17.25
N GLN A 226 -4.11 -8.57 18.41
CA GLN A 226 -4.68 -8.27 19.73
C GLN A 226 -4.64 -6.77 20.08
N VAL A 227 -3.59 -6.06 19.66
CA VAL A 227 -3.45 -4.62 19.93
C VAL A 227 -4.24 -3.78 18.93
N ILE A 228 -4.25 -4.20 17.66
CA ILE A 228 -4.92 -3.45 16.58
C ILE A 228 -6.45 -3.68 16.59
N ARG A 229 -6.93 -4.89 16.98
CA ARG A 229 -8.38 -5.18 17.08
C ARG A 229 -9.19 -4.15 17.85
N PRO A 230 -8.86 -3.82 19.12
CA PRO A 230 -9.68 -2.91 19.92
C PRO A 230 -9.70 -1.48 19.35
N LEU A 231 -8.64 -1.08 18.65
CA LEU A 231 -8.56 0.20 17.94
C LEU A 231 -9.44 0.22 16.69
N LEU A 232 -9.36 -0.83 15.85
CA LEU A 232 -10.20 -0.98 14.67
C LEU A 232 -11.68 -1.14 15.02
N THR A 233 -12.02 -1.90 16.06
CA THR A 233 -13.41 -2.07 16.49
C THR A 233 -13.97 -0.78 17.08
N ARG A 234 -13.19 -0.02 17.86
CA ARG A 234 -13.61 1.30 18.35
C ARG A 234 -13.79 2.30 17.22
N ALA A 235 -12.89 2.32 16.24
CA ALA A 235 -13.00 3.18 15.05
C ALA A 235 -14.22 2.81 14.19
N ALA A 236 -14.46 1.52 13.96
CA ALA A 236 -15.63 1.02 13.23
C ALA A 236 -16.94 1.34 13.98
N GLN A 237 -16.97 1.18 15.30
CA GLN A 237 -18.13 1.53 16.12
C GLN A 237 -18.38 3.04 16.22
N TRP A 238 -17.32 3.85 16.22
CA TRP A 238 -17.42 5.31 16.20
C TRP A 238 -17.95 5.80 14.85
N LEU A 239 -17.43 5.26 13.75
CA LEU A 239 -17.87 5.56 12.38
C LEU A 239 -19.31 5.08 12.12
N GLN A 240 -19.68 3.90 12.65
CA GLN A 240 -21.06 3.42 12.65
C GLN A 240 -21.98 4.40 13.38
N ARG A 241 -21.63 4.81 14.60
CA ARG A 241 -22.45 5.72 15.41
C ARG A 241 -22.66 7.07 14.73
N GLN A 242 -21.65 7.58 14.02
CA GLN A 242 -21.73 8.88 13.37
C GLN A 242 -22.52 8.86 12.05
N ARG A 243 -22.59 7.71 11.34
CA ARG A 243 -23.33 7.57 10.07
C ARG A 243 -24.67 6.85 10.17
N LEU A 244 -24.94 6.09 11.22
CA LEU A 244 -26.18 5.28 11.38
C LEU A 244 -27.27 5.95 12.23
N GLY A 245 -27.08 7.19 12.67
CA GLY A 245 -28.15 7.93 13.37
C GLY A 245 -29.42 8.16 12.53
N HIS A 246 -29.37 7.92 11.21
CA HIS A 246 -30.45 8.25 10.26
C HIS A 246 -30.87 7.09 9.32
N SER A 247 -30.39 5.85 9.51
CA SER A 247 -30.60 4.76 8.54
C SER A 247 -31.24 3.51 9.15
N SER A 248 -32.17 2.90 8.42
CA SER A 248 -33.11 1.84 8.86
C SER A 248 -32.44 0.55 9.38
N ALA A 249 -33.17 -0.18 10.24
CA ALA A 249 -32.74 -1.39 10.93
C ALA A 249 -32.17 -2.49 10.00
N ASP A 250 -32.69 -2.63 8.78
CA ASP A 250 -32.19 -3.59 7.78
C ASP A 250 -30.74 -3.33 7.34
N ILE A 251 -30.33 -2.06 7.29
CA ILE A 251 -28.96 -1.67 6.90
C ILE A 251 -27.99 -1.98 8.04
N ARG A 252 -28.45 -1.86 9.29
CA ARG A 252 -27.66 -2.17 10.49
C ARG A 252 -27.42 -3.67 10.64
N ASP A 253 -28.44 -4.49 10.38
CA ASP A 253 -28.33 -5.95 10.47
C ASP A 253 -27.46 -6.52 9.34
N ARG A 254 -27.57 -5.98 8.12
CA ARG A 254 -26.66 -6.32 7.01
C ARG A 254 -25.23 -5.85 7.24
N ALA A 255 -25.03 -4.67 7.83
CA ALA A 255 -23.70 -4.17 8.19
C ALA A 255 -23.00 -5.06 9.23
N LEU A 256 -23.75 -5.55 10.22
CA LEU A 256 -23.24 -6.48 11.24
C LEU A 256 -22.94 -7.87 10.64
N ALA A 257 -23.75 -8.35 9.69
CA ALA A 257 -23.47 -9.58 8.94
C ALA A 257 -22.19 -9.45 8.09
N THR A 258 -21.98 -8.32 7.40
CA THR A 258 -20.72 -8.05 6.67
C THR A 258 -19.50 -7.92 7.57
N GLN A 259 -19.66 -7.55 8.84
CA GLN A 259 -18.56 -7.45 9.81
C GLN A 259 -18.04 -8.85 10.23
N GLY A 260 -18.90 -9.88 10.20
CA GLY A 260 -18.54 -11.28 10.39
C GLY A 260 -17.76 -11.87 9.19
N LEU A 261 -18.20 -11.54 7.98
CA LEU A 261 -17.57 -11.87 6.70
C LEU A 261 -16.15 -11.30 6.54
N LEU A 262 -15.96 -10.02 6.88
CA LEU A 262 -14.63 -9.37 6.86
C LEU A 262 -13.64 -10.03 7.83
N LYS A 263 -14.14 -10.70 8.88
CA LYS A 263 -13.33 -11.35 9.93
C LYS A 263 -12.88 -12.76 9.52
N SER A 264 -13.58 -13.44 8.61
CA SER A 264 -13.16 -14.72 8.02
C SER A 264 -12.26 -14.53 6.78
N GLN A 265 -12.41 -13.40 6.06
CA GLN A 265 -11.70 -13.09 4.81
C GLN A 265 -10.17 -12.94 4.92
N PHE A 266 -9.63 -12.58 6.09
CA PHE A 266 -8.17 -12.46 6.28
C PHE A 266 -7.45 -13.80 6.41
N THR A 267 -8.19 -14.92 6.51
CA THR A 267 -7.63 -16.27 6.64
C THR A 267 -7.43 -16.95 5.28
N ILE A 268 -8.18 -16.56 4.24
CA ILE A 268 -8.21 -17.25 2.93
C ILE A 268 -7.25 -16.60 1.91
N TYR A 269 -6.98 -15.29 2.01
CA TYR A 269 -6.12 -14.54 1.08
C TYR A 269 -4.84 -14.03 1.75
N GLU A 270 -4.11 -14.94 2.41
CA GLU A 270 -2.93 -14.70 3.24
C GLU A 270 -1.82 -13.81 2.60
N PRO A 271 -1.57 -13.86 1.27
CA PRO A 271 -0.60 -12.99 0.60
C PRO A 271 -1.06 -11.55 0.36
N VAL A 272 -2.38 -11.27 0.35
CA VAL A 272 -2.94 -9.94 0.02
C VAL A 272 -3.41 -9.20 1.29
N ALA A 273 -3.67 -9.94 2.36
CA ALA A 273 -4.23 -9.49 3.64
C ALA A 273 -3.45 -8.39 4.36
N TYR A 274 -2.12 -8.27 4.17
CA TYR A 274 -1.29 -7.34 4.95
C TYR A 274 -1.10 -5.96 4.31
N PHE A 275 -1.31 -5.81 3.00
CA PHE A 275 -1.16 -4.50 2.31
C PHE A 275 -2.12 -3.42 2.82
N PRO A 276 -3.39 -3.73 3.18
CA PRO A 276 -4.29 -2.76 3.81
C PRO A 276 -3.79 -2.19 5.14
N LEU A 277 -2.85 -2.84 5.83
CA LEU A 277 -2.25 -2.30 7.05
C LEU A 277 -0.92 -1.59 6.76
N LEU A 278 -0.12 -2.13 5.84
CA LEU A 278 1.20 -1.59 5.53
C LEU A 278 1.13 -0.24 4.81
N ILE A 279 0.23 -0.08 3.83
CA ILE A 279 0.13 1.15 3.04
C ILE A 279 -0.26 2.35 3.92
N PRO A 280 -1.29 2.30 4.79
CA PRO A 280 -1.60 3.41 5.68
C PRO A 280 -0.48 3.74 6.67
N ALA A 281 0.24 2.74 7.17
CA ALA A 281 1.39 2.95 8.05
C ALA A 281 2.54 3.68 7.35
N GLN A 282 2.81 3.36 6.08
CA GLN A 282 3.78 4.12 5.28
C GLN A 282 3.30 5.53 4.97
N MET A 283 2.01 5.71 4.66
CA MET A 283 1.42 7.04 4.45
C MET A 283 1.53 7.92 5.69
N PHE A 284 1.29 7.38 6.89
CA PHE A 284 1.57 8.06 8.16
C PHE A 284 3.01 8.54 8.23
N GLY A 285 3.97 7.63 7.98
CA GLY A 285 5.39 7.95 8.07
C GLY A 285 5.85 8.98 7.02
N VAL A 286 5.36 8.90 5.79
CA VAL A 286 5.61 9.89 4.74
C VAL A 286 5.07 11.25 5.19
N ALA A 287 3.82 11.30 5.63
CA ALA A 287 3.19 12.53 6.08
C ALA A 287 3.91 13.15 7.29
N PHE A 288 4.37 12.32 8.25
CA PHE A 288 5.22 12.75 9.35
C PHE A 288 6.49 13.45 8.87
N ASN A 289 7.22 12.83 7.94
CA ASN A 289 8.47 13.40 7.43
C ASN A 289 8.21 14.69 6.64
N VAL A 290 7.13 14.74 5.86
CA VAL A 290 6.72 15.97 5.16
C VAL A 290 6.39 17.08 6.17
N GLY A 291 5.66 16.77 7.24
CA GLY A 291 5.36 17.72 8.32
C GLY A 291 6.62 18.25 8.99
N ALA A 292 7.56 17.35 9.32
CA ALA A 292 8.84 17.72 9.90
C ALA A 292 9.65 18.62 8.97
N ILE A 293 9.84 18.22 7.70
CA ILE A 293 10.59 18.99 6.69
C ILE A 293 9.98 20.38 6.48
N VAL A 294 8.67 20.46 6.29
CA VAL A 294 7.96 21.74 6.09
C VAL A 294 8.16 22.64 7.29
N THR A 295 8.06 22.10 8.51
CA THR A 295 8.25 22.87 9.74
C THR A 295 9.68 23.35 9.89
N THR A 296 10.68 22.50 9.61
CA THR A 296 12.10 22.87 9.66
C THR A 296 12.42 23.99 8.68
N ILE A 297 11.96 23.88 7.43
CA ILE A 297 12.17 24.93 6.41
C ILE A 297 11.43 26.21 6.80
N PHE A 298 10.19 26.09 7.30
CA PHE A 298 9.40 27.25 7.72
C PHE A 298 10.06 28.00 8.88
N LEU A 299 10.44 27.29 9.95
CA LEU A 299 11.11 27.91 11.09
C LEU A 299 12.45 28.50 10.68
N GLU A 300 13.27 27.80 9.87
CA GLU A 300 14.52 28.37 9.35
C GLU A 300 14.31 29.66 8.54
N TRP A 301 13.19 29.78 7.82
CA TRP A 301 12.90 30.96 7.01
C TRP A 301 12.43 32.15 7.84
N PHE A 302 11.66 31.90 8.90
CA PHE A 302 10.99 32.95 9.69
C PHE A 302 11.64 33.22 11.04
N THR A 303 12.50 32.33 11.53
CA THR A 303 13.20 32.46 12.80
C THR A 303 14.71 32.31 12.57
N ASP A 304 15.52 33.15 13.21
CA ASP A 304 16.98 33.04 13.13
C ASP A 304 17.43 31.89 14.05
N LEU A 305 17.36 30.67 13.52
CA LEU A 305 17.70 29.46 14.25
C LEU A 305 19.23 29.33 14.34
N ALA A 306 19.72 29.15 15.57
CA ALA A 306 21.10 28.77 15.83
C ALA A 306 21.16 27.28 16.14
N PHE A 307 21.98 26.54 15.39
CA PHE A 307 22.22 25.12 15.64
C PHE A 307 23.60 24.91 16.24
N GLY A 308 23.69 23.94 17.14
CA GLY A 308 24.97 23.49 17.66
C GLY A 308 24.93 22.03 18.06
N TRP A 309 26.11 21.49 18.31
CA TRP A 309 26.28 20.13 18.78
C TRP A 309 27.03 20.14 20.10
N GLY A 310 26.75 19.19 20.99
CA GLY A 310 27.42 19.13 22.27
C GLY A 310 27.45 17.72 22.81
N SER A 311 28.64 17.16 22.96
CA SER A 311 28.87 15.95 23.73
C SER A 311 30.26 15.98 24.32
N ALA A 312 30.37 15.76 25.64
CA ALA A 312 31.61 15.96 26.40
C ALA A 312 32.78 15.05 25.95
N ASN A 313 32.49 13.98 25.21
CA ASN A 313 33.46 12.94 24.87
C ASN A 313 33.88 12.94 23.39
N PHE A 314 33.35 13.84 22.56
CA PHE A 314 33.61 13.83 21.12
C PHE A 314 34.39 15.06 20.69
N HIS A 315 35.44 14.83 19.88
CA HIS A 315 36.23 15.88 19.26
C HIS A 315 35.56 16.41 17.98
N PRO A 316 35.79 17.69 17.60
CA PRO A 316 35.23 18.27 16.39
C PRO A 316 35.51 17.46 15.12
N GLU A 317 36.71 16.88 14.99
CA GLU A 317 37.07 16.03 13.85
C GLU A 317 36.15 14.81 13.73
N THR A 318 35.82 14.15 14.85
CA THR A 318 34.91 12.99 14.83
C THR A 318 33.49 13.37 14.38
N ILE A 319 33.03 14.56 14.76
CA ILE A 319 31.72 15.07 14.34
C ILE A 319 31.73 15.45 12.86
N HIS A 320 32.84 16.00 12.37
CA HIS A 320 33.05 16.27 10.95
C HIS A 320 33.02 15.00 10.12
N ASP A 321 33.78 13.99 10.51
CA ASP A 321 33.80 12.69 9.83
C ASP A 321 32.42 12.03 9.82
N LEU A 322 31.68 12.12 10.93
CA LEU A 322 30.33 11.57 11.03
C LEU A 322 29.34 12.33 10.14
N ALA A 323 29.39 13.67 10.15
CA ALA A 323 28.55 14.51 9.30
C ALA A 323 28.84 14.24 7.82
N GLN A 324 30.11 14.12 7.44
CA GLN A 324 30.54 13.76 6.10
C GLN A 324 30.02 12.37 5.69
N MET A 325 30.12 11.38 6.58
CA MET A 325 29.64 10.02 6.35
C MET A 325 28.13 9.97 6.12
N ILE A 326 27.37 10.70 6.95
CA ILE A 326 25.92 10.84 6.79
C ILE A 326 25.59 11.59 5.49
N ALA A 327 26.43 12.54 5.07
CA ALA A 327 26.19 13.33 3.87
C ALA A 327 26.56 12.66 2.55
N ILE A 328 27.17 11.47 2.56
CA ILE A 328 27.57 10.72 1.36
C ILE A 328 26.50 10.71 0.23
N PRO A 329 25.20 10.50 0.51
CA PRO A 329 24.20 10.42 -0.56
C PRO A 329 23.97 11.74 -1.33
N TRP A 330 24.34 12.88 -0.75
CA TRP A 330 24.14 14.21 -1.35
C TRP A 330 25.41 15.06 -1.42
N SER A 331 26.54 14.57 -0.90
CA SER A 331 27.82 15.29 -0.88
C SER A 331 28.29 15.65 -2.28
N GLY A 332 28.05 14.79 -3.29
CA GLY A 332 28.37 15.09 -4.69
C GLY A 332 27.53 16.20 -5.32
N LEU A 333 26.38 16.56 -4.73
CA LEU A 333 25.50 17.61 -5.24
C LEU A 333 25.73 18.97 -4.55
N PHE A 334 25.97 18.96 -3.24
CA PHE A 334 26.07 20.19 -2.45
C PHE A 334 27.48 20.47 -1.91
N GLY A 335 28.34 19.46 -1.78
CA GLY A 335 29.70 19.61 -1.26
C GLY A 335 29.77 19.99 0.23
N GLU A 336 30.99 20.24 0.68
CA GLU A 336 31.30 20.74 2.03
C GLU A 336 30.92 22.23 2.18
N GLY A 337 30.51 22.63 3.38
CA GLY A 337 30.07 23.99 3.71
C GLY A 337 28.61 24.30 3.36
N VAL A 338 28.02 23.53 2.43
CA VAL A 338 26.59 23.65 2.05
C VAL A 338 25.82 22.37 2.39
N GLY A 339 26.29 21.21 1.94
CA GLY A 339 25.63 19.92 2.16
C GLY A 339 25.89 19.33 3.55
N TYR A 340 27.06 19.61 4.11
CA TYR A 340 27.47 19.31 5.48
C TYR A 340 28.49 20.36 5.95
N PRO A 341 28.58 20.65 7.26
CA PRO A 341 29.42 21.72 7.77
C PRO A 341 30.93 21.39 7.67
N THR A 342 31.76 22.42 7.46
CA THR A 342 33.23 22.31 7.50
C THR A 342 33.73 22.07 8.92
N LEU A 343 34.98 21.60 9.08
CA LEU A 343 35.59 21.42 10.39
C LEU A 343 35.59 22.71 11.23
N GLU A 344 35.83 23.86 10.59
CA GLU A 344 35.77 25.17 11.22
C GLU A 344 34.35 25.51 11.71
N GLN A 345 33.33 25.29 10.87
CA GLN A 345 31.93 25.50 11.24
C GLN A 345 31.47 24.56 12.36
N ILE A 346 31.95 23.31 12.39
CA ILE A 346 31.68 22.37 13.47
C ILE A 346 32.34 22.85 14.76
N THR A 347 33.60 23.25 14.72
CA THR A 347 34.30 23.77 15.89
C THR A 347 33.61 25.02 16.46
N GLY A 348 33.20 25.94 15.57
CA GLY A 348 32.49 27.17 15.94
C GLY A 348 31.05 26.97 16.43
N SER A 349 30.45 25.79 16.20
CA SER A 349 29.09 25.46 16.64
C SER A 349 29.04 24.50 17.84
N GLN A 350 30.17 24.27 18.51
CA GLN A 350 30.24 23.40 19.68
C GLN A 350 29.63 24.06 20.93
N ILE A 351 28.72 23.34 21.60
CA ILE A 351 28.01 23.80 22.80
C ILE A 351 28.68 23.21 24.05
N HIS A 352 29.44 24.04 24.78
CA HIS A 352 29.92 23.70 26.13
C HIS A 352 28.97 24.31 27.17
N LEU A 353 28.24 23.48 27.92
CA LEU A 353 27.16 23.92 28.82
C LEU A 353 27.63 24.97 29.87
N GLU A 354 28.80 24.76 30.47
CA GLU A 354 29.37 25.68 31.47
C GLU A 354 29.83 27.00 30.86
N GLN A 355 30.47 26.96 29.69
CA GLN A 355 30.93 28.15 28.98
C GLN A 355 29.74 28.92 28.41
N TRP A 356 28.71 28.25 27.91
CA TRP A 356 27.53 28.94 27.39
C TRP A 356 26.72 29.63 28.49
N ALA A 357 26.63 29.01 29.68
CA ALA A 357 25.96 29.61 30.84
C ALA A 357 26.75 30.78 31.46
N SER A 358 28.08 30.76 31.41
CA SER A 358 28.95 31.76 32.04
C SER A 358 29.49 32.83 31.08
N ALA A 359 29.67 32.50 29.80
CA ALA A 359 30.30 33.33 28.78
C ALA A 359 29.32 34.00 27.82
N ALA A 360 28.00 33.85 27.99
CA ALA A 360 26.99 34.56 27.19
C ALA A 360 27.18 36.10 27.18
N ALA A 361 27.89 36.66 28.16
CA ALA A 361 28.23 38.08 28.22
C ALA A 361 29.50 38.48 27.43
N THR A 362 30.37 37.53 27.07
CA THR A 362 31.72 37.84 26.54
C THR A 362 32.08 37.06 25.27
N PHE A 363 31.42 35.93 25.02
CA PHE A 363 31.62 35.09 23.86
C PHE A 363 30.46 35.32 22.88
N HIS A 364 30.77 35.82 21.70
CA HIS A 364 29.81 35.97 20.59
C HIS A 364 30.24 34.98 19.50
N PRO A 365 29.61 33.80 19.44
CA PRO A 365 29.89 32.84 18.38
C PRO A 365 29.54 33.48 17.03
N ASP A 366 30.29 33.11 15.99
CA ASP A 366 29.95 33.55 14.65
C ASP A 366 28.58 32.95 14.24
N PRO A 367 27.58 33.79 13.93
CA PRO A 367 26.25 33.32 13.54
C PRO A 367 26.25 32.54 12.22
N GLU A 368 27.31 32.62 11.39
CA GLU A 368 27.44 31.79 10.20
C GLU A 368 27.73 30.33 10.53
N HIS A 369 28.58 30.06 11.54
CA HIS A 369 28.88 28.70 11.98
C HIS A 369 27.64 28.00 12.55
N LEU A 370 26.81 28.72 13.30
CA LEU A 370 25.57 28.20 13.88
C LEU A 370 24.50 27.88 12.82
N ARG A 371 24.53 28.54 11.65
CA ARG A 371 23.58 28.31 10.55
C ARG A 371 24.03 27.27 9.53
N SER A 372 25.24 26.73 9.69
CA SER A 372 25.82 25.74 8.77
C SER A 372 25.07 24.40 8.74
N TRP A 373 24.37 24.04 9.81
CA TRP A 373 23.66 22.77 9.95
C TRP A 373 22.31 22.69 9.24
N ARG A 374 21.72 23.83 8.86
CA ARG A 374 20.32 23.92 8.40
C ARG A 374 19.99 22.94 7.26
N TRP A 375 20.85 22.89 6.25
CA TRP A 375 20.61 22.11 5.03
C TRP A 375 20.99 20.66 5.24
N PHE A 376 22.03 20.40 6.05
CA PHE A 376 22.38 19.05 6.49
C PHE A 376 21.18 18.37 7.17
N LEU A 377 20.49 19.06 8.09
CA LEU A 377 19.33 18.52 8.80
C LEU A 377 18.15 18.21 7.87
N VAL A 378 17.83 19.13 6.95
CA VAL A 378 16.76 18.92 5.96
C VAL A 378 17.09 17.75 5.03
N LEU A 379 18.32 17.70 4.50
CA LEU A 379 18.77 16.64 3.61
C LEU A 379 18.82 15.28 4.31
N ALA A 380 19.19 15.24 5.59
CA ALA A 380 19.18 14.02 6.39
C ALA A 380 17.76 13.45 6.56
N VAL A 381 16.77 14.30 6.89
CA VAL A 381 15.36 13.85 7.00
C VAL A 381 14.81 13.43 5.64
N VAL A 382 15.13 14.14 4.57
CA VAL A 382 14.73 13.75 3.20
C VAL A 382 15.31 12.38 2.82
N THR A 383 16.60 12.17 3.07
CA THR A 383 17.33 11.00 2.58
C THR A 383 17.11 9.75 3.41
N TYR A 384 17.08 9.87 4.74
CA TYR A 384 16.98 8.72 5.64
C TYR A 384 15.59 8.57 6.29
N GLY A 385 14.79 9.63 6.32
CA GLY A 385 13.42 9.59 6.80
C GLY A 385 12.40 9.38 5.68
N LEU A 386 12.33 10.32 4.73
CA LEU A 386 11.30 10.36 3.69
C LEU A 386 11.53 9.33 2.58
N LEU A 387 12.73 9.29 2.01
CA LEU A 387 13.05 8.47 0.83
C LEU A 387 12.85 6.96 1.08
N PRO A 388 13.31 6.36 2.20
CA PRO A 388 13.07 4.94 2.47
C PRO A 388 11.57 4.63 2.60
N ARG A 389 10.79 5.56 3.15
CA ARG A 389 9.33 5.41 3.27
C ARG A 389 8.62 5.51 1.93
N LEU A 390 9.07 6.40 1.03
CA LEU A 390 8.55 6.46 -0.33
C LEU A 390 8.87 5.19 -1.11
N ILE A 391 10.07 4.63 -0.95
CA ILE A 391 10.45 3.34 -1.54
C ILE A 391 9.55 2.23 -1.01
N LEU A 392 9.39 2.12 0.32
CA LEU A 392 8.54 1.09 0.94
C LEU A 392 7.08 1.23 0.53
N LEU A 393 6.55 2.45 0.45
CA LEU A 393 5.20 2.72 -0.03
C LEU A 393 5.05 2.30 -1.50
N GLY A 394 5.98 2.68 -2.37
CA GLY A 394 5.99 2.32 -3.78
C GLY A 394 6.05 0.81 -4.00
N LEU A 395 6.95 0.12 -3.27
CA LEU A 395 7.05 -1.34 -3.28
C LEU A 395 5.78 -2.00 -2.76
N SER A 396 5.18 -1.49 -1.68
CA SER A 396 3.93 -2.02 -1.13
C SER A 396 2.78 -1.93 -2.13
N VAL A 397 2.62 -0.79 -2.81
CA VAL A 397 1.59 -0.60 -3.85
C VAL A 397 1.87 -1.48 -5.07
N LEU A 398 3.11 -1.57 -5.52
CA LEU A 398 3.49 -2.42 -6.65
C LEU A 398 3.22 -3.89 -6.35
N MET A 399 3.62 -4.37 -5.17
CA MET A 399 3.45 -5.76 -4.77
C MET A 399 1.99 -6.12 -4.54
N GLN A 400 1.17 -5.20 -4.01
CA GLN A 400 -0.27 -5.36 -3.95
C GLN A 400 -0.87 -5.56 -5.35
N ARG A 401 -0.48 -4.74 -6.33
CA ARG A 401 -0.95 -4.87 -7.71
C ARG A 401 -0.50 -6.18 -8.35
N LEU A 402 0.75 -6.59 -8.13
CA LEU A 402 1.28 -7.85 -8.64
C LEU A 402 0.61 -9.07 -8.00
N ALA A 403 0.34 -9.02 -6.70
CA ALA A 403 -0.37 -10.09 -5.98
C ALA A 403 -1.81 -10.23 -6.47
N LEU A 404 -2.50 -9.12 -6.73
CA LEU A 404 -3.84 -9.11 -7.33
C LEU A 404 -3.83 -9.50 -8.81
N ALA A 405 -2.67 -9.42 -9.48
CA ALA A 405 -2.52 -9.78 -10.88
C ALA A 405 -2.29 -11.29 -11.11
N ARG A 406 -1.77 -11.98 -10.09
CA ARG A 406 -1.66 -13.45 -10.05
C ARG A 406 -3.04 -14.05 -9.80
#